data_AF-A0A955DDR6-F1
#
_entry.id   AF-A0A955DDR6-F1
#
_cell.length_a   1.000
_cell.length_b   1.000
_cell.length_c   1.000
_cell.angle_alpha   90.00
_cell.angle_beta   90.00
_cell.angle_gamma   90.00
#
_symmetry.space_group_name_H-M   'P 1'
#
loop_
_entity.id
_entity.type
_entity.pdbx_description
1 polymer ?
#
loop_
_entity_poly.entity_id
_entity_poly.type
_entity_poly.pdbx_seq_one_letter_code
_entity_poly.pdbx_strand_id
1 'polypeptide(L)' 'MHYPRRVSNIKRVRKFGFRARMRTRLGRKMINAKRRMGRRLTPLG' A
#
# COMPACT_ATOMS: atom_id res chain seq x y z
N MET A 1 10.96 23.19 -0.03
CA MET A 1 10.31 22.10 0.74
C MET A 1 11.14 21.84 1.99
N HIS A 2 10.68 22.29 3.15
CA HIS A 2 11.49 22.43 4.39
C HIS A 2 11.79 21.09 5.12
N TYR A 3 11.06 20.01 4.82
CA TYR A 3 11.35 18.68 5.35
C TYR A 3 11.74 17.70 4.25
N PRO A 4 13.01 17.27 4.17
CA PRO A 4 13.42 16.29 3.19
C PRO A 4 12.72 14.95 3.47
N ARG A 5 11.82 14.54 2.58
CA ARG A 5 11.23 13.21 2.62
C ARG A 5 12.17 12.23 1.94
N ARG A 6 12.83 11.39 2.73
CA ARG A 6 13.66 10.30 2.19
C ARG A 6 12.78 9.30 1.43
N VAL A 7 13.03 9.12 0.13
CA VAL A 7 12.35 8.11 -0.68
C VAL A 7 13.08 6.79 -0.50
N SER A 8 12.39 5.80 0.08
CA SER A 8 12.91 4.42 0.19
C SER A 8 11.91 3.45 -0.39
N ASN A 9 12.28 2.83 -1.51
CA ASN A 9 11.46 1.83 -2.19
C ASN A 9 11.25 0.59 -1.31
N ILE A 10 12.29 0.16 -0.59
CA ILE A 10 12.21 -0.94 0.37
C ILE A 10 11.18 -0.64 1.47
N LYS A 11 11.23 0.54 2.09
CA LYS A 11 10.25 0.94 3.11
C LYS A 11 8.84 1.01 2.52
N ARG A 12 8.70 1.48 1.28
CA ARG A 12 7.41 1.58 0.59
C ARG A 12 6.79 0.20 0.36
N VAL A 13 7.55 -0.79 -0.12
CA VAL A 13 7.06 -2.17 -0.32
C VAL A 13 6.68 -2.80 1.01
N ARG A 14 7.54 -2.70 2.04
CA ARG A 14 7.29 -3.30 3.35
C ARG A 14 6.04 -2.74 4.04
N LYS A 15 5.80 -1.43 3.92
CA LYS A 15 4.68 -0.76 4.60
C LYS A 15 3.38 -0.78 3.79
N PHE A 16 3.46 -0.64 2.46
CA PHE A 16 2.30 -0.41 1.60
C PHE A 16 2.07 -1.47 0.52
N GLY A 17 2.95 -2.44 0.37
CA GLY A 17 2.85 -3.50 -0.64
C GLY A 17 1.70 -4.46 -0.40
N PHE A 18 1.33 -5.22 -1.43
CA PHE A 18 0.17 -6.11 -1.42
C PHE A 18 0.24 -7.14 -0.29
N ARG A 19 1.39 -7.80 -0.13
CA ARG A 19 1.63 -8.79 0.94
C ARG A 19 1.41 -8.21 2.34
N ALA A 20 1.85 -6.96 2.57
CA ALA A 20 1.64 -6.28 3.84
C ALA A 20 0.16 -6.01 4.13
N ARG A 21 -0.63 -5.68 3.09
CA ARG A 21 -2.09 -5.51 3.22
C ARG A 21 -2.80 -6.83 3.48
N MET A 22 -2.36 -7.92 2.87
CA MET A 22 -3.02 -9.22 3.05
C MET A 22 -2.84 -9.81 4.45
N ARG A 23 -1.77 -9.42 5.16
CA ARG A 23 -1.47 -9.90 6.53
C ARG A 23 -2.55 -9.53 7.56
N THR A 24 -3.26 -8.42 7.40
CA THR A 24 -4.23 -7.94 8.40
C THR A 24 -5.67 -7.93 7.87
N ARG A 25 -6.64 -8.09 8.78
CA ARG A 25 -8.08 -8.03 8.44
C ARG A 25 -8.46 -6.70 7.76
N LEU A 26 -8.00 -5.59 8.31
CA LEU A 26 -8.28 -4.26 7.78
C LEU A 26 -7.59 -4.02 6.42
N GLY A 27 -6.38 -4.54 6.24
CA GLY A 27 -5.68 -4.46 4.97
C GLY A 27 -6.42 -5.19 3.86
N ARG A 28 -6.95 -6.40 4.13
CA ARG A 28 -7.82 -7.13 3.20
C ARG A 28 -9.10 -6.36 2.87
N LYS A 29 -9.75 -5.75 3.88
CA LYS A 29 -10.93 -4.88 3.66
C LYS A 29 -10.63 -3.72 2.71
N MET A 30 -9.48 -3.07 2.89
CA MET A 30 -9.05 -1.97 2.01
C MET A 30 -8.81 -2.43 0.57
N ILE A 31 -8.17 -3.59 0.38
CA ILE A 31 -7.95 -4.17 -0.96
C ILE A 31 -9.29 -4.48 -1.63
N ASN A 32 -10.24 -5.09 -0.91
CA ASN A 32 -11.56 -5.41 -1.46
C ASN A 32 -12.35 -4.15 -1.85
N ALA A 33 -12.26 -3.07 -1.06
CA ALA A 33 -12.87 -1.79 -1.41
C ALA A 33 -12.26 -1.19 -2.68
N LYS A 34 -10.93 -1.24 -2.83
CA LYS A 34 -10.25 -0.78 -4.06
C LYS A 34 -10.62 -1.62 -5.28
N ARG A 35 -10.73 -2.95 -5.13
CA ARG A 35 -11.19 -3.86 -6.19
C ARG A 35 -12.60 -3.49 -6.67
N ARG A 36 -13.52 -3.25 -5.73
CA ARG A 36 -14.90 -2.83 -6.06
C ARG A 36 -14.93 -1.54 -6.88
N MET A 37 -14.03 -0.61 -6.60
CA MET A 37 -13.90 0.65 -7.35
C MET A 37 -13.04 0.55 -8.63
N GLY A 38 -12.45 -0.62 -8.93
CA GLY A 38 -11.52 -0.75 -10.06
C GLY A 38 -10.20 0.03 -9.89
N ARG A 39 -9.80 0.36 -8.65
CA ARG A 39 -8.59 1.16 -8.37
C ARG A 39 -7.35 0.29 -8.26
N ARG A 40 -6.18 0.86 -8.58
CA ARG A 40 -4.87 0.25 -8.31
C ARG A 40 -4.73 -0.13 -6.84
N LEU A 41 -4.44 -1.41 -6.60
CA LEU A 41 -4.52 -2.01 -5.26
C LEU A 41 -3.40 -1.51 -4.34
N THR A 42 -2.16 -1.51 -4.83
CA THR A 42 -0.97 -1.06 -4.09
C THR A 42 -0.01 -0.24 -4.96
N PRO A 43 0.87 0.59 -4.36
CA PRO A 43 1.73 1.51 -5.11
C PRO A 43 2.84 0.82 -5.90
N LEU A 44 3.13 -0.45 -5.59
CA LEU A 44 4.12 -1.29 -6.24
C LEU A 44 3.44 -2.66 -6.40
N GLY A 45 3.27 -3.07 -7.66
CA GLY A 45 2.19 -3.92 -8.15
C GLY A 45 1.66 -3.27 -9.41
#